data_AF-L9YZL2-F1
#
_entry.id   AF-L9YZL2-F1
#
_cell.length_a   1.000
_cell.length_b   1.000
_cell.length_c   1.000
_cell.angle_alpha   90.00
_cell.angle_beta   90.00
_cell.angle_gamma   90.00
#
_symmetry.space_group_name_H-M   'P 1'
#
loop_
_entity.id
_entity.type
_entity.pdbx_description
1 polymer ?
#
loop_
_entity_poly.entity_id
_entity_poly.type
_entity_poly.pdbx_seq_one_letter_code
_entity_poly.pdbx_strand_id
1 'polypeptide(L)'
;MPLEAPARIVGELTSRGYNAEREAVTRLAAAENPTAALERVLEEIPDDALVVRTDHVETALSTGAAGAVETETVAGTEPSPADSTPSVSTGTAPPENLSLIHISD
;
A
#
# COMPACT_ATOMS: atom_id res chain seq x y z
N MET A 1 8.90 -19.33 19.81
CA MET A 1 8.85 -18.56 21.07
C MET A 1 7.75 -17.49 20.93
N PRO A 2 6.85 -17.28 21.91
CA PRO A 2 5.66 -16.40 21.69
C PRO A 2 5.96 -14.90 21.51
N LEU A 3 7.20 -14.45 21.74
CA LEU A 3 7.61 -13.04 21.59
C LEU A 3 8.29 -12.72 20.25
N GLU A 4 8.42 -13.71 19.35
CA GLU A 4 9.05 -13.52 18.04
C GLU A 4 8.29 -12.51 17.17
N ALA A 5 6.95 -12.51 17.22
CA ALA A 5 6.13 -11.62 16.40
C ALA A 5 6.26 -10.14 16.81
N PRO A 6 6.06 -9.74 18.09
CA PRO A 6 6.28 -8.35 18.52
C PRO A 6 7.70 -7.85 18.27
N ALA A 7 8.72 -8.68 18.55
CA ALA A 7 10.11 -8.31 18.36
C ALA A 7 10.47 -8.10 16.88
N ARG A 8 9.95 -8.96 15.99
CA ARG A 8 10.11 -8.80 14.55
C ARG A 8 9.47 -7.51 14.05
N ILE A 9 8.25 -7.18 14.48
CA ILE A 9 7.55 -5.96 14.06
C ILE A 9 8.34 -4.72 14.44
N VAL A 10 8.82 -4.64 15.69
CA VAL A 10 9.64 -3.50 16.13
C VAL A 10 10.94 -3.41 15.33
N GLY A 11 11.58 -4.55 15.04
CA GLY A 11 12.79 -4.61 14.22
C GLY A 11 12.57 -4.03 12.81
N GLU A 12 11.49 -4.43 12.15
CA GLU A 12 11.12 -3.92 10.82
C GLU A 12 10.83 -2.42 10.84
N LEU A 13 10.04 -1.95 11.81
CA LEU A 13 9.71 -0.53 11.96
C LEU A 13 10.98 0.31 12.20
N THR A 14 11.82 -0.13 13.13
CA THR A 14 13.06 0.58 13.49
C THR A 14 14.05 0.60 12.32
N SER A 15 14.14 -0.50 11.55
CA SER A 15 14.98 -0.56 10.34
C SER A 15 14.57 0.45 9.28
N ARG A 16 13.30 0.88 9.29
CA ARG A 16 12.74 1.90 8.38
C ARG A 16 12.73 3.29 9.00
N GLY A 17 13.23 3.46 10.22
CA GLY A 17 13.30 4.74 10.93
C GLY A 17 12.06 5.10 11.74
N TYR A 18 11.08 4.20 11.84
CA TYR A 18 9.86 4.42 12.62
C TYR A 18 10.01 3.89 14.05
N ASN A 19 9.58 4.69 15.02
CA ASN A 19 9.30 4.23 16.37
C ASN A 19 7.88 3.64 16.43
N ALA A 20 7.56 2.89 17.48
CA ALA A 20 6.23 2.29 17.62
C ALA A 20 5.74 2.36 19.06
N GLU A 21 4.45 2.64 19.22
CA GLU A 21 3.78 2.49 20.51
C GLU A 21 3.62 1.01 20.86
N ARG A 22 3.72 0.68 22.15
CA ARG A 22 3.55 -0.69 22.64
C ARG A 22 2.20 -1.29 22.24
N GLU A 23 1.13 -0.52 22.36
CA GLU A 23 -0.22 -0.96 22.03
C GLU A 23 -0.38 -1.22 20.53
N ALA A 24 0.18 -0.34 19.68
CA ALA A 24 0.24 -0.54 18.24
C ALA A 24 0.95 -1.86 17.86
N VAL A 25 2.12 -2.12 18.46
CA VAL A 25 2.88 -3.37 18.25
C VAL A 25 2.07 -4.58 18.69
N THR A 26 1.41 -4.50 19.84
CA THR A 26 0.61 -5.62 20.38
C THR A 26 -0.57 -5.92 19.46
N ARG A 27 -1.25 -4.90 18.94
CA ARG A 27 -2.35 -5.10 17.97
C ARG A 27 -1.88 -5.68 16.65
N LEU A 28 -0.78 -5.17 16.09
CA LEU A 28 -0.19 -5.72 14.87
C LEU A 28 0.22 -7.18 15.05
N ALA A 29 0.81 -7.53 16.20
CA ALA A 29 1.19 -8.91 16.51
C ALA A 29 -0.01 -9.84 16.72
N ALA A 30 -1.15 -9.31 17.17
CA ALA A 30 -2.39 -10.05 17.38
C ALA A 30 -3.26 -10.16 16.12
N ALA A 31 -2.90 -9.46 15.02
CA ALA A 31 -3.60 -9.55 13.75
C ALA A 31 -3.45 -10.95 13.14
N GLU A 32 -4.44 -11.33 12.32
CA GLU A 32 -4.45 -12.63 11.64
C GLU A 32 -3.25 -12.81 10.70
N ASN A 33 -2.81 -11.70 10.07
CA ASN A 33 -1.61 -11.63 9.25
C ASN A 33 -0.76 -10.41 9.63
N PRO A 34 0.14 -10.53 10.62
CA PRO A 34 0.92 -9.40 11.14
C PRO A 34 1.77 -8.68 10.09
N THR A 35 2.36 -9.42 9.15
CA THR A 35 3.18 -8.84 8.07
C THR A 35 2.34 -7.99 7.12
N ALA A 36 1.19 -8.52 6.67
CA ALA A 36 0.29 -7.80 5.76
C ALA A 36 -0.36 -6.58 6.44
N ALA A 37 -0.67 -6.69 7.74
CA ALA A 37 -1.15 -5.56 8.53
C ALA A 37 -0.09 -4.46 8.66
N LEU A 38 1.17 -4.85 8.91
CA LEU A 38 2.29 -3.91 8.98
C LEU A 38 2.52 -3.18 7.65
N GLU A 39 2.45 -3.89 6.51
CA GLU A 39 2.59 -3.28 5.19
C GLU A 39 1.49 -2.23 4.93
N ARG A 40 0.22 -2.57 5.21
CA ARG A 40 -0.89 -1.60 5.09
C ARG A 40 -0.69 -0.37 5.97
N VAL A 41 -0.29 -0.57 7.23
CA VAL A 41 -0.04 0.56 8.14
C VAL A 41 1.02 1.50 7.58
N LEU A 42 2.07 0.98 6.95
CA LEU A 42 3.14 1.79 6.39
C LEU A 42 2.76 2.48 5.08
N GLU A 43 1.78 1.96 4.34
CA GLU A 43 1.23 2.62 3.15
C GLU A 43 0.27 3.76 3.51
N GLU A 44 -0.45 3.62 4.62
CA GLU A 44 -1.42 4.63 5.08
C GLU A 44 -0.84 5.66 6.06
N ILE A 45 0.37 5.42 6.60
CA ILE A 45 0.97 6.33 7.57
C ILE A 45 1.35 7.66 6.91
N PRO A 46 1.07 8.82 7.54
CA PRO A 46 1.52 10.10 7.03
C PRO A 46 3.05 10.16 6.88
N ASP A 47 3.54 10.80 5.82
CA ASP A 47 4.99 10.91 5.55
C ASP A 47 5.77 11.64 6.67
N ASP A 48 5.10 12.49 7.44
CA ASP A 48 5.67 13.22 8.58
C ASP A 48 5.61 12.46 9.91
N ALA A 49 4.96 11.29 9.94
CA ALA A 49 4.82 10.50 11.15
C ALA A 49 6.08 9.66 11.41
N LEU A 50 6.76 9.95 12.52
CA LEU A 50 7.94 9.19 12.98
C LEU A 50 7.60 8.06 13.97
N VAL A 51 6.34 7.98 14.40
CA VAL A 51 5.87 7.02 15.40
C VAL A 51 4.59 6.36 14.90
N VAL A 52 4.61 5.03 14.80
CA VAL A 52 3.41 4.23 14.54
C VAL A 52 2.58 4.17 15.81
N ARG A 53 1.38 4.77 15.74
CA ARG A 53 0.43 4.84 16.85
C ARG A 53 -0.72 3.87 16.65
N THR A 54 -1.47 3.66 17.73
CA THR A 54 -2.66 2.80 17.70
C THR A 54 -3.69 3.29 16.68
N ASP A 55 -3.89 4.60 16.54
CA ASP A 55 -4.82 5.19 15.58
C ASP A 55 -4.49 4.83 14.12
N HIS A 56 -3.19 4.81 13.77
CA HIS A 56 -2.73 4.43 12.43
C HIS A 56 -3.03 2.95 12.16
N VAL A 57 -2.84 2.10 13.17
CA VAL A 57 -3.13 0.66 13.08
C VAL A 57 -4.63 0.41 12.94
N GLU A 58 -5.46 1.11 13.72
CA GLU A 58 -6.92 0.98 13.62
C GLU A 58 -7.45 1.40 12.25
N THR A 59 -6.95 2.51 11.72
CA THR A 59 -7.33 3.02 10.40
C THR A 59 -7.01 1.99 9.31
N ALA A 60 -5.76 1.50 9.27
CA ALA A 60 -5.32 0.53 8.27
C ALA A 60 -6.03 -0.83 8.35
N LEU A 61 -6.32 -1.30 9.57
CA LEU A 61 -7.07 -2.54 9.78
C LEU A 61 -8.55 -2.39 9.38
N SER A 62 -9.14 -1.20 9.58
CA SER A 62 -10.51 -0.90 9.15
C SER A 62 -10.61 -0.82 7.62
N THR A 63 -9.64 -0.19 6.95
CA THR A 63 -9.58 -0.09 5.47
C THR A 63 -9.44 -1.47 4.83
N GLY A 64 -8.58 -2.34 5.39
CA GLY A 64 -8.40 -3.71 4.89
C GLY A 64 -9.62 -4.63 5.02
N ALA A 65 -10.47 -4.40 6.03
CA ALA A 65 -11.72 -5.15 6.20
C ALA A 65 -12.82 -4.71 5.21
N ALA A 66 -12.85 -3.43 4.82
CA ALA A 66 -13.74 -2.92 3.79
C ALA A 66 -13.31 -3.37 2.38
N GLY A 67 -12.00 -3.38 2.11
CA GLY A 67 -11.44 -3.79 0.82
C GLY A 67 -11.61 -5.28 0.47
N ALA A 68 -12.01 -6.15 1.41
CA ALA A 68 -12.40 -7.53 1.10
C ALA A 68 -13.75 -7.63 0.36
N VAL A 69 -14.51 -6.53 0.27
CA VAL A 69 -15.78 -6.45 -0.48
C VAL A 69 -15.62 -5.60 -1.76
N GLU A 70 -14.49 -4.94 -1.99
CA GLU A 70 -14.34 -3.99 -3.08
C GLU A 70 -13.56 -4.60 -4.26
N THR A 71 -14.27 -5.47 -4.98
CA THR A 71 -14.19 -5.39 -6.44
C THR A 71 -14.55 -3.96 -6.82
N GLU A 72 -13.59 -3.23 -7.38
CA GLU A 72 -13.74 -2.03 -8.22
C GLU A 72 -15.10 -1.32 -8.15
N THR A 73 -15.22 -0.20 -7.42
CA THR A 73 -16.10 0.88 -7.85
C THR A 73 -15.59 2.23 -7.37
N VAL A 74 -14.77 2.86 -8.19
CA VAL A 74 -14.71 4.32 -8.24
C VAL A 74 -16.07 4.77 -8.80
N ALA A 75 -16.93 5.36 -7.98
CA ALA A 75 -18.12 6.02 -8.50
C ALA A 75 -18.57 7.13 -7.55
N GLY A 76 -18.12 8.35 -7.87
CA GLY A 76 -18.87 9.54 -7.51
C GLY A 76 -20.27 9.48 -8.11
N THR A 77 -21.22 10.04 -7.38
CA THR A 77 -22.47 10.67 -7.83
C THR A 77 -23.20 10.06 -9.05
N GLU A 78 -24.35 9.46 -8.72
CA GLU A 78 -25.59 9.28 -9.50
C GLU A 78 -25.75 8.09 -10.48
N PRO A 79 -26.99 7.56 -10.63
CA PRO A 79 -27.24 6.19 -11.08
C PRO A 79 -27.60 6.10 -12.58
N SER A 80 -27.00 5.16 -13.32
CA SER A 80 -27.58 4.57 -14.54
C SER A 80 -26.77 3.33 -14.98
N PRO A 81 -27.39 2.27 -15.56
CA PRO A 81 -26.76 0.98 -15.74
C PRO A 81 -26.09 0.80 -17.11
N ALA A 82 -25.14 -0.15 -17.14
CA ALA A 82 -24.50 -0.76 -18.30
C ALA A 82 -23.52 0.12 -19.09
N ASP A 83 -22.23 -0.25 -19.10
CA ASP A 83 -21.63 -0.99 -20.23
C ASP A 83 -20.18 -1.34 -19.88
N SER A 84 -19.79 -2.59 -20.14
CA SER A 84 -18.44 -3.10 -19.94
C SER A 84 -17.51 -2.58 -21.04
N THR A 85 -16.40 -1.92 -20.68
CA THR A 85 -15.08 -2.09 -21.33
C THR A 85 -13.98 -1.41 -20.49
N PRO A 86 -12.95 -2.13 -19.99
CA PRO A 86 -11.75 -1.45 -19.53
C PRO A 86 -10.92 -1.06 -20.77
N SER A 87 -10.98 0.23 -21.12
CA SER A 87 -9.96 0.87 -21.96
C SER A 87 -9.07 1.71 -21.07
N VAL A 88 -7.83 1.28 -20.85
CA VAL A 88 -6.72 2.23 -20.68
C VAL A 88 -5.49 1.69 -21.38
N SER A 89 -5.08 2.45 -22.39
CA SER A 89 -3.87 2.30 -23.16
C SER A 89 -2.87 3.37 -22.73
N THR A 90 -1.60 3.10 -23.04
CA THR A 90 -0.43 4.00 -23.16
C THR A 90 0.57 4.08 -22.00
N GLY A 91 1.82 3.74 -22.34
CA GLY A 91 3.00 3.95 -21.51
C GLY A 91 4.30 3.27 -21.98
N THR A 92 4.53 3.01 -23.27
CA THR A 92 5.86 2.57 -23.76
C THR A 92 6.39 3.57 -24.79
N ALA A 93 7.43 4.29 -24.40
CA ALA A 93 8.39 4.89 -25.32
C ALA A 93 9.77 4.95 -24.66
N PRO A 94 10.76 4.18 -25.17
CA PRO A 94 12.17 4.54 -25.03
C PRO A 94 12.64 5.25 -26.31
N PRO A 95 13.36 6.38 -26.22
CA PRO A 95 14.09 6.93 -27.36
C PRO A 95 15.46 6.26 -27.45
N GLU A 96 15.60 5.25 -28.32
CA GLU A 96 16.93 4.79 -28.75
C GLU A 96 17.32 5.52 -30.05
N ASN A 97 18.16 6.52 -29.85
CA ASN A 97 18.94 7.22 -30.86
C ASN A 97 20.01 6.28 -31.43
N LEU A 98 19.94 5.86 -32.70
CA LEU A 98 21.12 5.45 -33.48
C LEU A 98 20.86 5.55 -35.01
N SER A 99 21.38 6.63 -35.59
CA SER A 99 21.99 6.79 -36.92
C SER A 99 21.97 5.60 -37.90
N LEU A 100 21.38 5.78 -39.09
CA LEU A 100 22.03 5.35 -40.33
C LEU A 100 21.53 6.13 -41.56
N ILE A 101 22.52 6.50 -42.38
CA ILE A 101 22.50 7.38 -43.54
C ILE A 101 21.84 6.71 -44.77
N HIS A 102 20.98 7.43 -45.49
CA HIS A 102 20.89 7.26 -46.95
C HIS A 102 20.47 8.58 -47.62
N ILE A 103 21.46 9.22 -48.26
CA ILE A 103 21.29 10.30 -49.22
C ILE A 103 20.80 9.66 -50.52
N SER A 104 19.68 10.13 -51.04
CA SER A 104 19.28 9.88 -52.43
C SER A 104 19.17 11.24 -53.12
N ASP A 105 20.06 11.44 -54.10
CA ASP A 105 19.86 12.36 -55.22
C ASP A 105 19.12 11.59 -56.33
#